data_AF-A0A429WGQ5-F1
#
_entry.id   AF-A0A429WGQ5-F1
#
_cell.length_a   1.000
_cell.length_b   1.000
_cell.length_c   1.000
_cell.angle_alpha   90.00
_cell.angle_beta   90.00
_cell.angle_gamma   90.00
#
_symmetry.space_group_name_H-M   'P 1'
#
loop_
_entity.id
_entity.type
_entity.pdbx_description
1 polymer ?
#
loop_
_entity_poly.entity_id
_entity_poly.type
_entity_poly.pdbx_seq_one_letter_code
_entity_poly.pdbx_strand_id
1 'polypeptide(L)'
;MTVPLAASIVDLLLGSALGPSDEAASNRCSLEGFTWGLNHEGVTEVGIRKLEATALRLAAGPLVLEIGHIVVHNLLGQVRTEAGTSRLSVVEAAKAELSGVKLLGPLIVSPQIKRVHDALQGRIGVAPPTDTATGGAGADRWCFGPLATADGTIRGEITDAHLLFDAEVTVPIRHGEVDFNDATVEHVGPDSRMGVSRLGLYVDAPNGRSYLYQFASAPLVGVEFERRGALLSPWVSERGKLRLQSFVEALLRQADGGRSQGLTQQARLLLGRTALSGDVQLGDGLFAVPGMQAHTEGRTDGRNAIGLHSEAVGSGLTLEMASLSVRDAVARWAGIHLSCDKIMARLKLQLFAGDPQMRFVLELQNGTVAGPRLNLRRP
;
A
#
# COMPACT_ATOMS: atom_id res chain seq x y z
N MET A 1 -15.66 -34.88 17.26
CA MET A 1 -15.50 -33.57 16.61
C MET A 1 -14.03 -33.18 16.70
N THR A 2 -13.25 -33.52 15.69
CA THR A 2 -11.81 -33.21 15.63
C THR A 2 -11.65 -31.81 15.06
N VAL A 3 -11.47 -30.82 15.93
CA VAL A 3 -10.92 -29.52 15.51
C VAL A 3 -9.54 -29.85 14.91
N PRO A 4 -9.30 -29.60 13.61
CA PRO A 4 -8.01 -29.93 13.01
C PRO A 4 -6.93 -29.18 13.77
N LEU A 5 -5.81 -29.83 14.09
CA LEU A 5 -4.68 -29.26 14.84
C LEU A 5 -4.18 -27.92 14.24
N ALA A 6 -4.33 -27.75 12.93
CA ALA A 6 -4.09 -26.51 12.20
C ALA A 6 -4.93 -25.33 12.72
N ALA A 7 -6.15 -25.60 13.20
CA ALA A 7 -7.03 -24.59 13.77
C ALA A 7 -6.61 -24.10 15.15
N SER A 8 -6.18 -25.00 16.03
CA SER A 8 -5.60 -24.57 17.29
C SER A 8 -4.29 -23.81 17.12
N ILE A 9 -3.46 -24.13 16.12
CA ILE A 9 -2.20 -23.41 15.89
C ILE A 9 -2.48 -22.01 15.33
N VAL A 10 -3.40 -21.87 14.38
CA VAL A 10 -3.69 -20.55 13.78
C VAL A 10 -4.50 -19.65 14.71
N ASP A 11 -5.49 -20.19 15.44
CA ASP A 11 -6.24 -19.44 16.45
C ASP A 11 -5.33 -18.96 17.59
N LEU A 12 -4.38 -19.80 18.04
CA LEU A 12 -3.42 -19.48 19.09
C LEU A 12 -2.37 -18.44 18.65
N LEU A 13 -1.99 -18.44 17.37
CA LEU A 13 -0.96 -17.55 16.82
C LEU A 13 -1.48 -16.16 16.45
N LEU A 14 -2.72 -16.06 15.96
CA LEU A 14 -3.20 -14.85 15.28
C LEU A 14 -4.48 -14.26 15.85
N GLY A 15 -5.11 -14.89 16.86
CA GLY A 15 -6.41 -14.43 17.40
C GLY A 15 -7.49 -14.32 16.32
N SER A 16 -7.33 -15.08 15.25
CA SER A 16 -8.18 -15.08 14.05
C SER A 16 -9.03 -16.34 14.06
N ALA A 17 -10.22 -16.29 13.47
CA ALA A 17 -11.06 -17.48 13.34
C ALA A 17 -10.80 -18.14 11.97
N LEU A 18 -10.62 -19.45 11.94
CA LEU A 18 -10.69 -20.20 10.68
C LEU A 18 -12.11 -20.20 10.13
N GLY A 19 -12.27 -19.64 8.93
CA GLY A 19 -13.52 -19.70 8.22
C GLY A 19 -13.78 -21.12 7.70
N PRO A 20 -15.06 -21.46 7.39
CA PRO A 20 -15.35 -22.70 6.67
C PRO A 20 -14.57 -22.70 5.34
N SER A 21 -13.80 -23.76 5.10
CA SER A 21 -13.25 -24.02 3.76
C SER A 21 -14.40 -24.36 2.82
N ASP A 22 -14.27 -24.01 1.56
CA ASP A 22 -15.22 -24.46 0.53
C ASP A 22 -15.31 -26.00 0.58
N GLU A 23 -16.51 -26.59 0.49
CA GLU A 23 -16.71 -28.05 0.61
C GLU A 23 -15.89 -28.84 -0.42
N ALA A 24 -15.50 -28.20 -1.53
CA ALA A 24 -14.65 -28.77 -2.58
C ALA A 24 -13.14 -28.79 -2.26
N ALA A 25 -12.67 -27.98 -1.30
CA ALA A 25 -11.27 -27.83 -0.96
C ALA A 25 -11.06 -28.11 0.54
N SER A 26 -10.98 -29.40 0.90
CA SER A 26 -10.65 -29.79 2.27
C SER A 26 -9.30 -29.18 2.68
N ASN A 27 -9.25 -28.48 3.81
CA ASN A 27 -8.00 -28.08 4.45
C ASN A 27 -7.11 -29.33 4.63
N ARG A 28 -5.97 -29.39 3.94
CA ARG A 28 -4.96 -30.44 4.15
C ARG A 28 -3.75 -29.81 4.80
N CYS A 29 -3.23 -30.49 5.81
CA CYS A 29 -2.04 -30.09 6.54
C CYS A 29 -1.17 -31.33 6.74
N SER A 30 0.10 -31.23 6.39
CA SER A 30 1.10 -32.28 6.59
C SER A 30 2.32 -31.72 7.31
N LEU A 31 2.85 -32.53 8.22
CA LEU A 31 3.99 -32.21 9.08
C LEU A 31 5.04 -33.30 8.91
N GLU A 32 6.28 -32.91 8.68
CA GLU A 32 7.42 -33.82 8.60
C GLU A 32 8.54 -33.39 9.53
N GLY A 33 9.20 -34.38 10.15
CA GLY A 33 10.39 -34.15 10.96
C GLY A 33 10.11 -33.34 12.21
N PHE A 34 9.08 -33.72 12.97
CA PHE A 34 8.76 -33.12 14.25
C PHE A 34 9.83 -33.46 15.30
N THR A 35 10.33 -32.44 15.99
CA THR A 35 11.26 -32.56 17.11
C THR A 35 10.74 -31.77 18.29
N TRP A 36 11.07 -32.24 19.49
CA TRP A 36 10.73 -31.58 20.74
C TRP A 36 11.89 -31.74 21.70
N GLY A 37 12.34 -30.65 22.30
CA GLY A 37 13.47 -30.65 23.22
C GLY A 37 13.42 -29.48 24.20
N LEU A 38 14.19 -29.59 25.28
CA LEU A 38 14.48 -28.48 26.17
C LEU A 38 15.82 -27.88 25.74
N ASN A 39 15.87 -26.56 25.60
CA ASN A 39 17.14 -25.88 25.37
C ASN A 39 17.89 -25.66 26.70
N HIS A 40 19.15 -25.21 26.59
CA HIS A 40 20.03 -24.99 27.75
C HIS A 40 19.54 -23.90 28.72
N GLU A 41 18.55 -23.09 28.33
CA GLU A 41 17.93 -22.04 29.13
C GLU A 41 16.59 -22.47 29.74
N GLY A 42 16.20 -23.75 29.60
CA GLY A 42 14.94 -24.28 30.12
C GLY A 42 13.70 -23.90 29.30
N VAL A 43 13.89 -23.33 28.10
CA VAL A 43 12.81 -23.07 27.15
C VAL A 43 12.53 -24.35 26.37
N THR A 44 11.25 -24.65 26.17
CA THR A 44 10.84 -25.79 25.35
C THR A 44 10.88 -25.39 23.88
N GLU A 45 11.63 -26.12 23.07
CA GLU A 45 11.73 -25.92 21.64
C GLU A 45 10.98 -27.02 20.88
N VAL A 46 10.21 -26.58 19.90
CA VAL A 46 9.43 -27.42 19.00
C VAL A 46 9.93 -27.18 17.59
N GLY A 47 10.44 -28.21 16.92
CA GLY A 47 10.92 -28.12 15.55
C GLY A 47 10.07 -28.92 14.59
N ILE A 48 9.88 -28.39 13.38
CA ILE A 48 9.22 -29.06 12.26
C ILE A 48 10.08 -28.81 11.02
N ARG A 49 10.62 -29.89 10.42
CA ARG A 49 11.45 -29.79 9.21
C ARG A 49 10.66 -29.23 8.02
N LYS A 50 9.43 -29.71 7.82
CA LYS A 50 8.54 -29.24 6.76
C LYS A 50 7.10 -29.23 7.25
N LEU A 51 6.46 -28.07 7.17
CA LEU A 51 5.02 -27.88 7.35
C LEU A 51 4.45 -27.52 5.98
N GLU A 52 3.41 -28.19 5.54
CA GLU A 52 2.72 -27.90 4.30
C GLU A 52 1.22 -27.83 4.56
N ALA A 53 0.57 -26.79 4.04
CA ALA A 53 -0.87 -26.62 4.16
C ALA A 53 -1.48 -26.05 2.88
N THR A 54 -2.72 -26.45 2.60
CA THR A 54 -3.49 -25.99 1.42
C THR A 54 -4.86 -25.47 1.82
N ALA A 55 -5.38 -24.56 1.01
CA ALA A 55 -6.73 -24.02 1.09
C ALA A 55 -7.06 -23.32 2.43
N LEU A 56 -6.07 -22.67 3.05
CA LEU A 56 -6.29 -21.98 4.32
C LEU A 56 -7.12 -20.70 4.11
N ARG A 57 -8.12 -20.50 4.96
CA ARG A 57 -8.95 -19.30 4.97
C ARG A 57 -9.10 -18.76 6.39
N LEU A 58 -8.52 -17.59 6.62
CA LEU A 58 -8.46 -16.93 7.92
C LEU A 58 -9.29 -15.66 7.89
N ALA A 59 -10.16 -15.47 8.88
CA ALA A 59 -10.95 -14.26 9.02
C ALA A 59 -10.56 -13.51 10.29
N ALA A 60 -10.29 -12.21 10.15
CA ALA A 60 -10.02 -11.28 11.25
C ALA A 60 -10.93 -10.06 11.10
N GLY A 61 -12.11 -10.13 11.74
CA GLY A 61 -13.17 -9.14 11.54
C GLY A 61 -13.61 -9.10 10.07
N PRO A 62 -13.54 -7.96 9.37
CA PRO A 62 -13.96 -7.85 7.97
C PRO A 62 -12.84 -8.19 6.97
N LEU A 63 -11.63 -8.48 7.45
CA LEU A 63 -10.53 -8.93 6.62
C LEU A 63 -10.57 -10.46 6.47
N VAL A 64 -10.35 -10.94 5.26
CA VAL A 64 -10.22 -12.36 4.95
C VAL A 64 -8.89 -12.56 4.24
N LEU A 65 -8.11 -13.51 4.75
CA LEU A 65 -6.87 -13.97 4.16
C LEU A 65 -7.08 -15.39 3.65
N GLU A 66 -6.92 -15.58 2.36
CA GLU A 66 -6.93 -16.87 1.69
C GLU A 66 -5.51 -17.23 1.28
N ILE A 67 -5.13 -18.49 1.48
CA ILE A 67 -3.83 -19.03 1.10
C ILE A 67 -4.09 -20.35 0.38
N GLY A 68 -3.88 -20.36 -0.94
CA GLY A 68 -4.03 -21.56 -1.75
C GLY A 68 -3.09 -22.68 -1.30
N HIS A 69 -1.81 -22.36 -1.12
CA HIS A 69 -0.80 -23.31 -0.65
C HIS A 69 0.35 -22.59 0.07
N ILE A 70 0.82 -23.19 1.16
CA ILE A 70 1.96 -22.73 1.94
C ILE A 70 2.87 -23.91 2.28
N VAL A 71 4.17 -23.73 2.10
CA VAL A 71 5.21 -24.65 2.58
C VAL A 71 6.18 -23.88 3.45
N VAL A 72 6.35 -24.30 4.70
CA VAL A 72 7.30 -23.72 5.65
C VAL A 72 8.40 -24.73 5.94
N HIS A 73 9.64 -24.29 5.80
CA HIS A 73 10.82 -25.12 5.98
C HIS A 73 11.56 -24.74 7.26
N ASN A 74 11.93 -25.76 8.04
CA ASN A 74 12.65 -25.65 9.31
C ASN A 74 11.98 -24.65 10.25
N LEU A 75 10.71 -24.90 10.56
CA LEU A 75 9.93 -24.14 11.53
C LEU A 75 10.40 -24.48 12.95
N LEU A 76 10.71 -23.47 13.73
CA LEU A 76 11.10 -23.57 15.13
C LEU A 76 10.15 -22.70 15.97
N GLY A 77 9.56 -23.29 16.99
CA GLY A 77 8.71 -22.61 17.97
C GLY A 77 9.31 -22.71 19.35
N GLN A 78 9.41 -21.58 20.06
CA GLN A 78 9.81 -21.53 21.46
C GLN A 78 8.59 -21.39 22.35
N VAL A 79 8.43 -22.33 23.28
CA VAL A 79 7.37 -22.36 24.28
C VAL A 79 7.96 -22.07 25.65
N ARG A 80 7.42 -21.05 26.30
CA ARG A 80 7.77 -20.63 27.66
C ARG A 80 6.64 -20.97 28.61
N THR A 81 6.98 -21.41 29.81
CA THR A 81 5.99 -21.63 30.88
C THR A 81 6.03 -20.45 31.84
N GLU A 82 4.99 -19.63 31.84
CA GLU A 82 4.84 -18.46 32.71
C GLU A 82 3.64 -18.69 33.63
N ALA A 83 3.85 -18.58 34.96
CA ALA A 83 2.81 -18.81 35.97
C ALA A 83 2.04 -20.14 35.78
N GLY A 84 2.72 -21.21 35.38
CA GLY A 84 2.11 -22.52 35.14
C GLY A 84 1.36 -22.67 33.80
N THR A 85 1.33 -21.64 32.95
CA THR A 85 0.74 -21.71 31.61
C THR A 85 1.83 -21.71 30.55
N SER A 86 1.86 -22.73 29.70
CA SER A 86 2.74 -22.77 28.53
C SER A 86 2.21 -21.86 27.42
N ARG A 87 3.05 -20.95 26.94
CA ARG A 87 2.74 -19.99 25.88
C ARG A 87 3.85 -20.01 24.84
N LEU A 88 3.44 -19.95 23.58
CA LEU A 88 4.37 -19.78 22.48
C LEU A 88 4.87 -18.34 22.46
N SER A 89 6.19 -18.15 22.53
CA SER A 89 6.80 -16.82 22.58
C SER A 89 7.36 -16.37 21.23
N VAL A 90 7.99 -17.29 20.52
CA VAL A 90 8.69 -17.01 19.25
C VAL A 90 8.41 -18.14 18.28
N VAL A 91 8.18 -17.79 17.02
CA VAL A 91 8.15 -18.72 15.90
C VAL A 91 9.06 -18.18 14.81
N GLU A 92 9.95 -19.02 14.31
CA GLU A 92 10.81 -18.68 13.18
C GLU A 92 10.88 -19.83 12.18
N ALA A 93 11.15 -19.51 10.92
CA ALA A 93 11.44 -20.52 9.91
C ALA A 93 12.60 -20.08 9.02
N ALA A 94 13.27 -21.04 8.39
CA ALA A 94 14.30 -20.72 7.41
C ALA A 94 13.72 -20.10 6.14
N LYS A 95 12.58 -20.65 5.67
CA LYS A 95 11.92 -20.26 4.43
C LYS A 95 10.43 -20.58 4.49
N ALA A 96 9.61 -19.72 3.88
CA ALA A 96 8.24 -20.03 3.54
C ALA A 96 7.99 -19.77 2.04
N GLU A 97 7.29 -20.69 1.40
CA GLU A 97 6.79 -20.57 0.03
C GLU A 97 5.28 -20.45 0.08
N LEU A 98 4.74 -19.52 -0.71
CA LEU A 98 3.34 -19.11 -0.66
C LEU A 98 2.80 -19.04 -2.09
N SER A 99 1.63 -19.61 -2.35
CA SER A 99 0.95 -19.43 -3.62
C SER A 99 -0.56 -19.24 -3.42
N GLY A 100 -1.16 -18.49 -4.34
CA GLY A 100 -2.59 -18.14 -4.27
C GLY A 100 -2.95 -17.39 -3.00
N VAL A 101 -2.08 -16.49 -2.51
CA VAL A 101 -2.39 -15.68 -1.33
C VAL A 101 -3.25 -14.51 -1.75
N LYS A 102 -4.40 -14.33 -1.10
CA LYS A 102 -5.30 -13.19 -1.30
C LYS A 102 -5.71 -12.63 0.05
N LEU A 103 -5.43 -11.35 0.26
CA LEU A 103 -5.98 -10.58 1.36
C LEU A 103 -7.06 -9.66 0.80
N LEU A 104 -8.27 -9.83 1.29
CA LEU A 104 -9.43 -9.09 0.82
C LEU A 104 -10.22 -8.53 1.99
N GLY A 105 -10.80 -7.36 1.76
CA GLY A 105 -11.61 -6.71 2.77
C GLY A 105 -12.00 -5.29 2.39
N PRO A 106 -12.80 -4.64 3.24
CA PRO A 106 -13.02 -3.22 3.12
C PRO A 106 -11.70 -2.50 3.33
N LEU A 107 -11.46 -1.44 2.57
CA LEU A 107 -10.41 -0.50 2.86
C LEU A 107 -10.84 0.28 4.11
N ILE A 108 -10.52 -0.27 5.28
CA ILE A 108 -10.68 0.41 6.57
C ILE A 108 -9.45 1.27 6.74
N VAL A 109 -9.56 2.40 6.07
CA VAL A 109 -8.66 3.51 6.15
C VAL A 109 -8.51 3.87 7.64
N SER A 110 -7.29 3.80 8.20
CA SER A 110 -7.03 4.22 9.59
C SER A 110 -7.60 5.64 9.80
N PRO A 111 -7.91 6.11 11.02
CA PRO A 111 -8.45 7.46 11.20
C PRO A 111 -7.63 8.57 10.50
N GLN A 112 -6.34 8.32 10.28
CA GLN A 112 -5.38 9.16 9.56
C GLN A 112 -5.61 9.12 8.05
N ILE A 113 -5.65 7.93 7.45
CA ILE A 113 -5.84 7.75 6.01
C ILE A 113 -7.33 7.97 5.64
N LYS A 114 -8.28 7.74 6.56
CA LYS A 114 -9.70 8.09 6.43
C LYS A 114 -9.88 9.59 6.27
N ARG A 115 -9.06 10.39 6.96
CA ARG A 115 -9.03 11.85 6.75
C ARG A 115 -8.45 12.23 5.39
N VAL A 116 -7.43 11.53 4.87
CA VAL A 116 -6.98 11.69 3.47
C VAL A 116 -8.11 11.37 2.51
N HIS A 117 -8.81 10.25 2.73
CA HIS A 117 -9.93 9.82 1.93
C HIS A 117 -11.11 10.81 1.97
N ASP A 118 -11.50 11.26 3.16
CA ASP A 118 -12.58 12.22 3.36
C ASP A 118 -12.20 13.61 2.82
N ALA A 119 -10.91 13.97 2.85
CA ALA A 119 -10.36 15.16 2.18
C ALA A 119 -10.42 15.04 0.64
N LEU A 120 -10.04 13.88 0.09
CA LEU A 120 -10.19 13.56 -1.32
C LEU A 120 -11.67 13.55 -1.74
N GLN A 121 -12.58 13.13 -0.85
CA GLN A 121 -14.03 13.11 -1.04
C GLN A 121 -14.77 14.38 -0.57
N GLY A 122 -14.06 15.39 -0.04
CA GLY A 122 -14.63 16.68 0.40
C GLY A 122 -15.72 16.57 1.45
N ARG A 123 -15.72 15.48 2.24
CA ARG A 123 -16.66 15.29 3.35
C ARG A 123 -16.05 15.90 4.61
N ILE A 124 -16.67 16.96 5.12
CA ILE A 124 -16.31 17.57 6.40
C ILE A 124 -16.94 16.73 7.51
N GLY A 125 -16.13 15.95 8.22
CA GLY A 125 -16.54 15.19 9.40
C GLY A 125 -16.00 15.82 10.68
N VAL A 126 -16.87 15.95 11.70
CA VAL A 126 -16.58 16.51 13.02
C VAL A 126 -15.46 15.73 13.74
N ALA A 127 -14.50 16.45 14.32
CA ALA A 127 -13.35 15.89 15.01
C ALA A 127 -13.75 15.15 16.31
N PRO A 128 -13.25 13.92 16.56
CA PRO A 128 -13.29 13.30 17.88
C PRO A 128 -12.15 13.82 18.79
N PRO A 129 -12.23 13.59 20.12
CA PRO A 129 -11.32 14.18 21.08
C PRO A 129 -9.91 13.61 21.00
N THR A 130 -8.93 14.44 21.33
CA THR A 130 -7.51 14.12 21.44
C THR A 130 -7.21 13.43 22.76
N ASP A 131 -6.88 12.13 22.72
CA ASP A 131 -6.17 11.48 23.81
C ASP A 131 -4.66 11.52 23.54
N THR A 132 -3.98 12.33 24.33
CA THR A 132 -2.53 12.33 24.53
C THR A 132 -2.12 11.15 25.41
N ALA A 133 -1.25 10.26 24.91
CA ALA A 133 -0.30 9.51 25.75
C ALA A 133 0.83 8.84 24.94
N THR A 134 2.04 9.37 25.14
CA THR A 134 3.31 8.66 25.41
C THR A 134 3.89 7.64 24.41
N GLY A 135 5.01 8.04 23.80
CA GLY A 135 6.26 7.26 23.89
C GLY A 135 6.47 6.14 22.86
N GLY A 136 6.95 6.50 21.68
CA GLY A 136 7.46 5.54 20.69
C GLY A 136 8.14 6.25 19.51
N ALA A 137 9.31 6.84 19.75
CA ALA A 137 10.12 7.49 18.72
C ALA A 137 10.58 6.45 17.66
N GLY A 138 9.75 6.26 16.64
CA GLY A 138 9.92 5.28 15.57
C GLY A 138 8.62 4.83 14.91
N ALA A 139 7.46 5.07 15.55
CA ALA A 139 6.16 4.59 15.08
C ALA A 139 5.42 5.52 14.09
N ASP A 140 5.95 6.71 13.80
CA ASP A 140 5.23 7.80 13.14
C ASP A 140 5.82 8.22 11.77
N ARG A 141 6.64 7.36 11.17
CA ARG A 141 7.43 7.73 9.99
C ARG A 141 6.85 7.16 8.70
N TRP A 142 6.08 7.99 8.01
CA TRP A 142 5.86 7.86 6.57
C TRP A 142 7.19 8.06 5.84
N CYS A 143 7.63 7.06 5.06
CA CYS A 143 8.79 7.14 4.19
C CYS A 143 8.51 6.38 2.88
N PHE A 144 8.61 7.06 1.76
CA PHE A 144 8.42 6.47 0.43
C PHE A 144 9.69 6.61 -0.41
N GLY A 145 10.81 6.16 0.13
CA GLY A 145 12.12 6.18 -0.53
C GLY A 145 12.12 5.68 -1.99
N PRO A 146 11.38 4.62 -2.35
CA PRO A 146 11.33 4.14 -3.74
C PRO A 146 10.81 5.17 -4.74
N LEU A 147 10.00 6.15 -4.30
CA LEU A 147 9.50 7.23 -5.14
C LEU A 147 10.56 8.28 -5.46
N ALA A 148 11.65 8.37 -4.68
CA ALA A 148 12.67 9.41 -4.81
C ALA A 148 13.43 9.37 -6.13
N THR A 149 13.47 8.20 -6.75
CA THR A 149 14.19 7.97 -8.00
C THR A 149 13.29 7.28 -9.03
N ALA A 150 11.97 7.26 -8.83
CA ALA A 150 11.06 6.57 -9.74
C ALA A 150 11.15 7.15 -11.17
N ASP A 151 11.02 6.29 -12.17
CA ASP A 151 11.03 6.67 -13.58
C ASP A 151 9.90 5.97 -14.32
N GLY A 152 9.23 6.67 -15.23
CA GLY A 152 8.10 6.08 -15.94
C GLY A 152 7.17 7.10 -16.57
N THR A 153 5.95 6.66 -16.87
CA THR A 153 4.93 7.53 -17.45
C THR A 153 3.56 7.09 -17.00
N ILE A 154 2.73 8.05 -16.62
CA ILE A 154 1.31 7.85 -16.34
C ILE A 154 0.53 8.52 -17.46
N ARG A 155 -0.47 7.82 -17.99
CA ARG A 155 -1.38 8.29 -19.03
C ARG A 155 -2.81 8.25 -18.52
N GLY A 156 -3.54 9.32 -18.76
CA GLY A 156 -4.97 9.41 -18.50
C GLY A 156 -5.73 9.68 -19.80
N GLU A 157 -6.80 8.97 -20.04
CA GLU A 157 -7.74 9.23 -21.13
C GLU A 157 -9.08 9.65 -20.52
N ILE A 158 -9.51 10.87 -20.81
CA ILE A 158 -10.72 11.46 -20.22
C ILE A 158 -11.80 11.50 -21.30
N THR A 159 -12.82 10.66 -21.16
CA THR A 159 -13.93 10.60 -22.12
C THR A 159 -14.85 11.82 -21.99
N ASP A 160 -15.18 12.43 -23.13
CA ASP A 160 -15.87 13.72 -23.27
C ASP A 160 -15.40 14.79 -22.25
N ALA A 161 -14.11 15.08 -22.27
CA ALA A 161 -13.48 16.12 -21.46
C ALA A 161 -14.02 17.52 -21.78
N HIS A 162 -14.31 17.81 -23.05
CA HIS A 162 -14.96 19.07 -23.46
C HIS A 162 -15.69 18.90 -24.80
N LEU A 163 -16.98 19.27 -24.87
CA LEU A 163 -17.78 19.28 -26.12
C LEU A 163 -17.71 17.98 -26.94
N LEU A 164 -17.79 16.80 -26.30
CA LEU A 164 -17.68 15.47 -26.92
C LEU A 164 -16.29 15.11 -27.46
N PHE A 165 -15.25 15.84 -27.06
CA PHE A 165 -13.87 15.47 -27.34
C PHE A 165 -13.21 14.84 -26.13
N ASP A 166 -12.50 13.76 -26.40
CA ASP A 166 -11.65 13.10 -25.43
C ASP A 166 -10.35 13.89 -25.24
N ALA A 167 -9.74 13.73 -24.06
CA ALA A 167 -8.44 14.30 -23.77
C ALA A 167 -7.47 13.20 -23.34
N GLU A 168 -6.30 13.16 -23.97
CA GLU A 168 -5.18 12.32 -23.56
C GLU A 168 -4.20 13.17 -22.75
N VAL A 169 -3.89 12.71 -21.55
CA VAL A 169 -2.97 13.34 -20.62
C VAL A 169 -1.78 12.43 -20.43
N THR A 170 -0.57 12.89 -20.76
CA THR A 170 0.66 12.14 -20.51
C THR A 170 1.53 12.88 -19.50
N VAL A 171 1.87 12.20 -18.40
CA VAL A 171 2.68 12.72 -17.30
C VAL A 171 3.94 11.87 -17.16
N PRO A 172 5.09 12.33 -17.68
CA PRO A 172 6.36 11.65 -17.47
C PRO A 172 6.84 11.83 -16.01
N ILE A 173 7.43 10.77 -15.47
CA ILE A 173 8.12 10.78 -14.18
C ILE A 173 9.60 10.52 -14.47
N ARG A 174 10.47 11.42 -14.02
CA ARG A 174 11.92 11.29 -14.16
C ARG A 174 12.62 11.53 -12.85
N HIS A 175 13.42 10.57 -12.38
CA HIS A 175 14.16 10.65 -11.12
C HIS A 175 13.31 11.10 -9.92
N GLY A 176 12.10 10.55 -9.81
CA GLY A 176 11.14 10.89 -8.75
C GLY A 176 10.51 12.28 -8.88
N GLU A 177 10.67 12.94 -10.01
CA GLU A 177 10.10 14.26 -10.30
C GLU A 177 9.10 14.22 -11.47
N VAL A 178 8.02 14.98 -11.33
CA VAL A 178 7.14 15.36 -12.44
C VAL A 178 7.42 16.82 -12.76
N ASP A 179 7.92 17.09 -13.97
CA ASP A 179 8.03 18.43 -14.52
C ASP A 179 6.81 18.72 -15.40
N PHE A 180 5.96 19.66 -14.99
CA PHE A 180 4.74 19.96 -15.74
C PHE A 180 4.99 20.67 -17.08
N ASN A 181 6.21 21.10 -17.37
CA ASN A 181 6.57 21.56 -18.72
C ASN A 181 6.61 20.40 -19.71
N ASP A 182 6.83 19.17 -19.23
CA ASP A 182 6.89 17.95 -20.03
C ASP A 182 5.57 17.16 -20.03
N ALA A 183 4.60 17.58 -19.20
CA ALA A 183 3.27 16.98 -19.18
C ALA A 183 2.45 17.50 -20.38
N THR A 184 1.93 16.58 -21.18
CA THR A 184 1.12 16.91 -22.35
C THR A 184 -0.36 16.67 -22.08
N VAL A 185 -1.20 17.54 -22.62
CA VAL A 185 -2.66 17.36 -22.67
C VAL A 185 -3.09 17.55 -24.12
N GLU A 186 -3.30 16.44 -24.80
CA GLU A 186 -3.76 16.42 -26.18
C GLU A 186 -5.30 16.42 -26.19
N HIS A 187 -5.88 17.37 -26.92
CA HIS A 187 -7.32 17.47 -27.16
C HIS A 187 -7.53 18.13 -28.53
N VAL A 188 -8.73 18.03 -29.10
CA VAL A 188 -9.06 18.58 -30.44
C VAL A 188 -9.21 20.13 -30.44
N GLY A 189 -8.90 20.80 -29.33
CA GLY A 189 -8.96 22.27 -29.16
C GLY A 189 -7.58 22.91 -28.87
N PRO A 190 -7.49 24.25 -28.73
CA PRO A 190 -6.20 24.93 -28.55
C PRO A 190 -5.61 24.73 -27.14
N ASP A 191 -4.35 24.26 -27.10
CA ASP A 191 -3.36 24.37 -26.00
C ASP A 191 -3.85 24.20 -24.55
N SER A 192 -4.43 23.04 -24.21
CA SER A 192 -4.66 22.68 -22.80
C SER A 192 -3.34 22.29 -22.16
N ARG A 193 -3.06 22.79 -20.95
CA ARG A 193 -1.74 22.58 -20.29
C ARG A 193 -1.91 22.39 -18.79
N MET A 194 -1.12 21.50 -18.20
CA MET A 194 -1.14 21.24 -16.75
C MET A 194 -0.09 22.07 -16.02
N GLY A 195 -0.27 22.23 -14.71
CA GLY A 195 0.75 22.81 -13.86
C GLY A 195 0.40 22.77 -12.38
N VAL A 196 1.29 23.35 -11.58
CA VAL A 196 1.11 23.47 -10.13
C VAL A 196 1.27 24.93 -9.69
N SER A 197 0.24 25.48 -9.07
CA SER A 197 0.25 26.83 -8.48
C SER A 197 0.17 26.76 -6.97
N ARG A 198 0.30 27.91 -6.29
CA ARG A 198 0.11 28.00 -4.83
C ARG A 198 -1.27 27.55 -4.36
N LEU A 199 -2.27 27.56 -5.24
CA LEU A 199 -3.63 27.10 -4.94
C LEU A 199 -3.80 25.59 -5.15
N GLY A 200 -3.00 24.96 -6.02
CA GLY A 200 -3.22 23.56 -6.35
C GLY A 200 -2.65 23.10 -7.69
N LEU A 201 -2.90 21.84 -8.00
CA LEU A 201 -2.70 21.25 -9.33
C LEU A 201 -3.85 21.70 -10.23
N TYR A 202 -3.52 22.18 -11.42
CA TYR A 202 -4.50 22.75 -12.33
C TYR A 202 -4.30 22.29 -13.78
N VAL A 203 -5.36 22.47 -14.57
CA VAL A 203 -5.36 22.43 -16.02
C VAL A 203 -5.82 23.79 -16.52
N ASP A 204 -5.03 24.40 -17.40
CA ASP A 204 -5.44 25.56 -18.19
C ASP A 204 -6.14 25.05 -19.45
N ALA A 205 -7.37 25.49 -19.68
CA ALA A 205 -8.17 25.21 -20.88
C ALA A 205 -8.58 26.55 -21.55
N PRO A 206 -9.08 26.55 -22.79
CA PRO A 206 -9.45 27.79 -23.50
C PRO A 206 -10.47 28.68 -22.76
N ASN A 207 -11.32 28.08 -21.92
CA ASN A 207 -12.34 28.75 -21.12
C ASN A 207 -11.85 29.17 -19.72
N GLY A 208 -10.59 28.91 -19.37
CA GLY A 208 -9.97 29.29 -18.12
C GLY A 208 -9.30 28.14 -17.38
N ARG A 209 -8.85 28.43 -16.16
CA ARG A 209 -8.13 27.50 -15.29
C ARG A 209 -9.09 26.70 -14.41
N SER A 210 -8.93 25.38 -14.41
CA SER A 210 -9.64 24.46 -13.52
C SER A 210 -8.66 23.76 -12.58
N TYR A 211 -8.98 23.71 -11.28
CA TYR A 211 -8.15 23.03 -10.28
C TYR A 211 -8.59 21.58 -10.12
N LEU A 212 -7.64 20.65 -10.26
CA LEU A 212 -7.86 19.22 -10.03
C LEU A 212 -7.73 18.88 -8.54
N TYR A 213 -6.68 19.41 -7.91
CA TYR A 213 -6.39 19.20 -6.49
C TYR A 213 -6.05 20.54 -5.86
N GLN A 214 -6.74 20.92 -4.78
CA GLN A 214 -6.50 22.17 -4.06
C GLN A 214 -5.66 21.95 -2.81
N PHE A 215 -4.70 22.84 -2.57
CA PHE A 215 -3.81 22.76 -1.41
C PHE A 215 -4.43 23.45 -0.19
N ALA A 216 -4.38 22.81 0.98
CA ALA A 216 -4.89 23.41 2.21
C ALA A 216 -4.12 24.68 2.62
N SER A 217 -2.81 24.71 2.40
CA SER A 217 -1.95 25.89 2.58
C SER A 217 -0.61 25.68 1.87
N ALA A 218 -0.09 26.72 1.20
CA ALA A 218 1.26 26.77 0.68
C ALA A 218 2.23 27.44 1.69
N PRO A 219 3.54 27.09 1.69
CA PRO A 219 4.23 26.17 0.79
C PRO A 219 4.01 24.69 1.12
N LEU A 220 4.12 23.83 0.11
CA LEU A 220 4.09 22.38 0.26
C LEU A 220 5.47 21.78 0.00
N VAL A 221 5.85 20.82 0.82
CA VAL A 221 7.14 20.12 0.69
C VAL A 221 7.14 19.32 -0.61
N GLY A 222 8.22 19.43 -1.38
CA GLY A 222 8.36 18.74 -2.66
C GLY A 222 7.64 19.42 -3.83
N VAL A 223 7.16 20.66 -3.68
CA VAL A 223 6.49 21.40 -4.76
C VAL A 223 7.31 22.63 -5.15
N GLU A 224 7.66 22.74 -6.42
CA GLU A 224 8.16 23.98 -7.02
C GLU A 224 7.03 24.59 -7.84
N PHE A 225 6.50 25.73 -7.41
CA PHE A 225 5.32 26.34 -8.03
C PHE A 225 5.63 26.99 -9.38
N GLU A 226 4.60 27.12 -10.22
CA GLU A 226 4.66 27.83 -11.50
C GLU A 226 5.30 29.22 -11.35
N ARG A 227 6.10 29.59 -12.34
CA ARG A 227 6.63 30.95 -12.50
C ARG A 227 6.04 31.56 -13.76
N ARG A 228 5.46 32.74 -13.60
CA ARG A 228 4.99 33.56 -14.73
C ARG A 228 6.11 34.49 -15.16
N GLY A 229 6.22 34.72 -16.47
CA GLY A 229 7.17 35.69 -17.01
C GLY A 229 6.92 37.11 -16.48
N ALA A 230 7.84 38.04 -16.76
CA ALA A 230 7.78 39.42 -16.26
C ALA A 230 6.40 40.07 -16.47
N LEU A 231 6.03 40.93 -15.51
CA LEU A 231 4.72 41.49 -15.08
C LEU A 231 3.53 41.64 -16.07
N LEU A 232 3.71 41.45 -17.38
CA LEU A 232 2.70 41.63 -18.43
C LEU A 232 2.71 40.54 -19.53
N SER A 233 3.58 39.51 -19.46
CA SER A 233 3.53 38.43 -20.47
C SER A 233 2.39 37.44 -20.15
N PRO A 234 1.48 37.14 -21.09
CA PRO A 234 0.45 36.11 -20.90
C PRO A 234 1.02 34.67 -20.86
N TRP A 235 2.34 34.52 -20.97
CA TRP A 235 3.03 33.24 -21.11
C TRP A 235 3.61 32.78 -19.76
N VAL A 236 3.20 31.58 -19.33
CA VAL A 236 3.81 30.86 -18.21
C VAL A 236 5.17 30.32 -18.68
N SER A 237 6.27 30.74 -18.04
CA SER A 237 7.62 30.33 -18.40
C SER A 237 8.01 28.99 -17.78
N GLU A 238 7.50 28.68 -16.59
CA GLU A 238 7.69 27.40 -15.90
C GLU A 238 6.37 26.97 -15.26
N ARG A 239 5.90 25.74 -15.52
CA ARG A 239 4.62 25.20 -15.01
C ARG A 239 4.72 24.55 -13.63
N GLY A 240 5.93 24.52 -13.08
CA GLY A 240 6.25 23.96 -11.78
C GLY A 240 6.60 22.47 -11.84
N LYS A 241 7.05 21.95 -10.69
CA LYS A 241 7.57 20.58 -10.53
C LYS A 241 7.05 19.96 -9.24
N LEU A 242 6.93 18.62 -9.22
CA LEU A 242 6.59 17.82 -8.05
C LEU A 242 7.65 16.75 -7.81
N ARG A 243 8.25 16.75 -6.62
CA ARG A 243 9.09 15.67 -6.11
C ARG A 243 8.20 14.66 -5.38
N LEU A 244 7.99 13.51 -6.00
CA LEU A 244 6.96 12.53 -5.63
C LEU A 244 7.07 12.06 -4.18
N GLN A 245 8.26 11.63 -3.75
CA GLN A 245 8.46 11.17 -2.37
C GLN A 245 8.05 12.24 -1.36
N SER A 246 8.67 13.42 -1.46
CA SER A 246 8.45 14.53 -0.52
C SER A 246 6.99 14.98 -0.50
N PHE A 247 6.36 15.05 -1.69
CA PHE A 247 4.97 15.45 -1.83
C PHE A 247 4.02 14.44 -1.19
N VAL A 248 4.16 13.14 -1.50
CA VAL A 248 3.30 12.07 -0.95
C VAL A 248 3.47 11.96 0.57
N GLU A 249 4.71 11.98 1.05
CA GLU A 249 4.98 11.97 2.50
C GLU A 249 4.35 13.18 3.21
N ALA A 250 4.42 14.37 2.62
CA ALA A 250 3.80 15.56 3.19
C ALA A 250 2.27 15.49 3.17
N LEU A 251 1.68 15.00 2.08
CA LEU A 251 0.23 14.84 1.93
C LEU A 251 -0.34 13.86 2.98
N LEU A 252 0.37 12.75 3.22
CA LEU A 252 -0.02 11.76 4.22
C LEU A 252 0.11 12.29 5.65
N ARG A 253 1.17 13.08 5.95
CA ARG A 253 1.35 13.74 7.26
C ARG A 253 0.33 14.87 7.48
N GLN A 254 -0.06 15.62 6.46
CA GLN A 254 -1.00 16.74 6.61
C GLN A 254 -2.42 16.30 6.97
N ALA A 255 -2.82 15.09 6.56
CA ALA A 255 -4.10 14.52 6.97
C ALA A 255 -4.20 14.26 8.48
N ASP A 256 -3.06 14.17 9.19
CA ASP A 256 -3.03 14.09 10.65
C ASP A 256 -3.45 15.40 11.33
N GLY A 257 -3.29 16.55 10.65
CA GLY A 257 -3.47 17.90 11.22
C GLY A 257 -4.82 18.58 10.97
N GLY A 258 -5.80 17.91 10.37
CA GLY A 258 -7.19 18.40 10.27
C GLY A 258 -7.43 19.60 9.33
N ARG A 259 -6.43 20.01 8.54
CA ARG A 259 -6.57 21.06 7.51
C ARG A 259 -6.53 20.38 6.15
N SER A 260 -7.65 20.30 5.43
CA SER A 260 -7.63 19.74 4.08
C SER A 260 -8.51 20.49 3.10
N GLN A 261 -7.88 20.94 2.01
CA GLN A 261 -8.48 20.99 0.68
C GLN A 261 -7.91 19.79 -0.09
N GLY A 262 -8.68 19.24 -1.05
CA GLY A 262 -8.40 17.99 -1.75
C GLY A 262 -8.88 18.03 -3.19
N LEU A 263 -9.35 16.90 -3.74
CA LEU A 263 -9.93 16.87 -5.08
C LEU A 263 -11.17 17.77 -5.14
N THR A 264 -11.29 18.57 -6.19
CA THR A 264 -12.49 19.39 -6.41
C THR A 264 -13.68 18.51 -6.83
N GLN A 265 -14.91 19.02 -6.68
CA GLN A 265 -16.10 18.29 -7.14
C GLN A 265 -16.02 17.97 -8.63
N GLN A 266 -15.54 18.92 -9.43
CA GLN A 266 -15.32 18.74 -10.86
C GLN A 266 -14.27 17.64 -11.13
N ALA A 267 -13.16 17.63 -10.40
CA ALA A 267 -12.15 16.59 -10.54
C ALA A 267 -12.71 15.19 -10.24
N ARG A 268 -13.58 15.05 -9.22
CA ARG A 268 -14.21 13.75 -8.91
C ARG A 268 -15.11 13.24 -10.04
N LEU A 269 -15.86 14.14 -10.68
CA LEU A 269 -16.68 13.79 -11.83
C LEU A 269 -15.81 13.33 -13.02
N LEU A 270 -14.68 14.00 -13.24
CA LEU A 270 -13.72 13.60 -14.27
C LEU A 270 -13.14 12.20 -13.99
N LEU A 271 -12.78 11.90 -12.74
CA LEU A 271 -12.23 10.57 -12.38
C LEU A 271 -13.17 9.42 -12.75
N GLY A 272 -14.49 9.62 -12.67
CA GLY A 272 -15.48 8.62 -13.09
C GLY A 272 -15.49 8.30 -14.58
N ARG A 273 -14.77 9.09 -15.40
CA ARG A 273 -14.67 8.99 -16.86
C ARG A 273 -13.23 9.01 -17.34
N THR A 274 -12.28 8.86 -16.41
CA THR A 274 -10.85 8.86 -16.70
C THR A 274 -10.36 7.42 -16.67
N ALA A 275 -10.02 6.88 -17.83
CA ALA A 275 -9.18 5.70 -17.90
C ALA A 275 -7.74 6.10 -17.55
N LEU A 276 -7.02 5.22 -16.86
CA LEU A 276 -5.64 5.43 -16.44
C LEU A 276 -4.81 4.23 -16.84
N SER A 277 -3.63 4.48 -17.40
CA SER A 277 -2.60 3.48 -17.58
C SER A 277 -1.25 4.07 -17.18
N GLY A 278 -0.28 3.24 -16.84
CA GLY A 278 1.07 3.74 -16.62
C GLY A 278 2.03 2.66 -16.19
N ASP A 279 3.29 2.85 -16.54
CA ASP A 279 4.38 1.99 -16.15
C ASP A 279 5.40 2.83 -15.39
N VAL A 280 5.72 2.43 -14.17
CA VAL A 280 6.63 3.15 -13.28
C VAL A 280 7.63 2.18 -12.67
N GLN A 281 8.90 2.36 -12.99
CA GLN A 281 10.01 1.69 -12.33
C GLN A 281 10.30 2.40 -11.01
N LEU A 282 10.02 1.73 -9.88
CA LEU A 282 10.38 2.27 -8.58
C LEU A 282 11.89 2.18 -8.32
N GLY A 283 12.38 3.10 -7.50
CA GLY A 283 13.71 3.07 -6.94
C GLY A 283 13.90 2.00 -5.85
N ASP A 284 15.16 1.82 -5.46
CA ASP A 284 15.49 1.08 -4.24
C ASP A 284 15.43 2.02 -3.02
N GLY A 285 15.25 1.45 -1.83
CA GLY A 285 15.27 2.20 -0.57
C GLY A 285 14.16 1.84 0.40
N LEU A 286 14.12 2.58 1.50
CA LEU A 286 13.19 2.35 2.60
C LEU A 286 11.76 2.75 2.21
N PHE A 287 10.85 1.80 2.32
CA PHE A 287 9.42 2.00 2.41
C PHE A 287 9.01 1.85 3.88
N ALA A 288 8.36 2.86 4.44
CA ALA A 288 7.84 2.81 5.81
C ALA A 288 6.47 3.50 5.90
N VAL A 289 5.56 2.84 6.60
CA VAL A 289 4.24 3.32 6.97
C VAL A 289 4.01 3.00 8.45
N PRO A 290 3.04 3.62 9.13
CA PRO A 290 2.74 3.28 10.51
C PRO A 290 2.55 1.77 10.70
N GLY A 291 3.39 1.16 11.55
CA GLY A 291 3.35 -0.28 11.85
C GLY A 291 4.06 -1.19 10.84
N MET A 292 4.61 -0.71 9.73
CA MET A 292 5.32 -1.55 8.76
C MET A 292 6.48 -0.82 8.07
N GLN A 293 7.59 -1.53 7.88
CA GLN A 293 8.72 -1.04 7.09
C GLN A 293 9.39 -2.17 6.31
N ALA A 294 9.97 -1.84 5.17
CA ALA A 294 10.78 -2.77 4.36
C ALA A 294 11.73 -1.97 3.46
N HIS A 295 12.82 -2.59 3.03
CA HIS A 295 13.71 -2.01 2.01
C HIS A 295 13.44 -2.66 0.66
N THR A 296 13.03 -1.87 -0.32
CA THR A 296 12.95 -2.31 -1.71
C THR A 296 14.35 -2.42 -2.31
N GLU A 297 14.56 -3.43 -3.14
CA GLU A 297 15.84 -3.66 -3.84
C GLU A 297 15.62 -4.28 -5.23
N GLY A 298 16.65 -4.20 -6.08
CA GLY A 298 16.68 -4.90 -7.37
C GLY A 298 16.14 -4.09 -8.53
N ARG A 299 16.06 -2.76 -8.40
CA ARG A 299 15.72 -1.86 -9.52
C ARG A 299 16.58 -2.13 -10.76
N THR A 300 17.89 -2.30 -10.61
CA THR A 300 18.81 -2.56 -11.73
C THR A 300 18.51 -3.86 -12.47
N ASP A 301 17.86 -4.81 -11.79
CA ASP A 301 17.44 -6.10 -12.34
C ASP A 301 16.01 -6.05 -12.90
N GLY A 302 15.41 -4.85 -13.01
CA GLY A 302 14.02 -4.65 -13.46
C GLY A 302 12.95 -5.05 -12.44
N ARG A 303 13.32 -5.21 -11.16
CA ARG A 303 12.35 -5.49 -10.08
C ARG A 303 11.66 -4.20 -9.62
N ASN A 304 10.51 -4.35 -8.98
CA ASN A 304 9.70 -3.23 -8.45
C ASN A 304 9.17 -2.30 -9.56
N ALA A 305 9.03 -2.80 -10.79
CA ALA A 305 8.24 -2.15 -11.83
C ALA A 305 6.75 -2.29 -11.50
N ILE A 306 6.03 -1.18 -11.59
CA ILE A 306 4.61 -1.08 -11.34
C ILE A 306 3.89 -0.80 -12.64
N GLY A 307 2.94 -1.67 -13.00
CA GLY A 307 1.89 -1.38 -13.96
C GLY A 307 0.65 -0.83 -13.24
N LEU A 308 0.12 0.29 -13.71
CA LEU A 308 -1.10 0.93 -13.24
C LEU A 308 -2.15 0.81 -14.34
N HIS A 309 -3.37 0.42 -13.97
CA HIS A 309 -4.47 0.33 -14.91
C HIS A 309 -5.83 0.61 -14.25
N SER A 310 -6.67 1.37 -14.96
CA SER A 310 -8.08 1.58 -14.64
C SER A 310 -8.83 1.96 -15.90
N GLU A 311 -10.02 1.39 -16.12
CA GLU A 311 -10.95 1.87 -17.16
C GLU A 311 -11.67 3.15 -16.72
N ALA A 312 -11.88 3.32 -15.41
CA ALA A 312 -12.46 4.50 -14.79
C ALA A 312 -11.92 4.64 -13.36
N VAL A 313 -11.04 5.62 -13.12
CA VAL A 313 -10.38 5.82 -11.82
C VAL A 313 -11.39 6.01 -10.68
N GLY A 314 -12.54 6.60 -10.97
CA GLY A 314 -13.65 6.76 -10.03
C GLY A 314 -14.31 5.45 -9.59
N SER A 315 -14.12 4.37 -10.33
CA SER A 315 -14.66 3.02 -10.04
C SER A 315 -13.61 2.08 -9.46
N GLY A 316 -12.32 2.35 -9.67
CA GLY A 316 -11.25 1.56 -9.07
C GLY A 316 -9.88 1.80 -9.70
N LEU A 317 -8.88 1.12 -9.16
CA LEU A 317 -7.51 1.13 -9.67
C LEU A 317 -6.87 -0.24 -9.46
N THR A 318 -6.24 -0.77 -10.51
CA THR A 318 -5.40 -1.96 -10.43
C THR A 318 -3.94 -1.55 -10.49
N LEU A 319 -3.14 -2.14 -9.61
CA LEU A 319 -1.70 -2.00 -9.53
C LEU A 319 -1.07 -3.38 -9.58
N GLU A 320 -0.11 -3.59 -10.47
CA GLU A 320 0.56 -4.88 -10.67
C GLU A 320 2.07 -4.71 -10.59
N MET A 321 2.72 -5.63 -9.88
CA MET A 321 4.17 -5.76 -9.84
C MET A 321 4.54 -7.20 -10.20
N ALA A 322 5.13 -7.37 -11.39
CA ALA A 322 5.54 -8.68 -11.88
C ALA A 322 6.71 -9.31 -11.08
N SER A 323 7.47 -8.49 -10.35
CA SER A 323 8.55 -8.94 -9.49
C SER A 323 8.82 -7.92 -8.38
N LEU A 324 8.24 -8.14 -7.21
CA LEU A 324 8.56 -7.44 -5.97
C LEU A 324 9.78 -8.09 -5.31
N SER A 325 10.71 -7.27 -4.83
CA SER A 325 11.82 -7.73 -3.99
C SER A 325 12.04 -6.74 -2.86
N VAL A 326 11.82 -7.21 -1.64
CA VAL A 326 12.04 -6.43 -0.43
C VAL A 326 12.86 -7.21 0.58
N ARG A 327 13.66 -6.51 1.37
CA ARG A 327 14.45 -7.06 2.47
C ARG A 327 14.17 -6.34 3.78
N ASP A 328 14.59 -6.96 4.88
CA ASP A 328 14.50 -6.41 6.23
C ASP A 328 13.07 -5.94 6.54
N ALA A 329 12.07 -6.72 6.11
CA ALA A 329 10.68 -6.36 6.23
C ALA A 329 10.18 -6.66 7.64
N VAL A 330 9.55 -5.68 8.24
CA VAL A 330 9.10 -5.69 9.63
C VAL A 330 7.68 -5.14 9.69
N ALA A 331 6.81 -5.84 10.39
CA ALA A 331 5.46 -5.40 10.67
C ALA A 331 5.11 -5.56 12.15
N ARG A 332 4.25 -4.68 12.66
CA ARG A 332 3.69 -4.72 14.01
C ARG A 332 2.18 -4.65 13.90
N TRP A 333 1.50 -5.64 14.47
CA TRP A 333 0.05 -5.71 14.42
C TRP A 333 -0.49 -6.35 15.70
N ALA A 334 -1.41 -5.68 16.40
CA ALA A 334 -2.08 -6.21 17.60
C ALA A 334 -1.12 -6.81 18.67
N GLY A 335 0.06 -6.22 18.87
CA GLY A 335 1.09 -6.70 19.80
C GLY A 335 1.99 -7.82 19.24
N ILE A 336 1.72 -8.27 18.03
CA ILE A 336 2.55 -9.22 17.29
C ILE A 336 3.63 -8.45 16.53
N HIS A 337 4.87 -8.92 16.62
CA HIS A 337 5.97 -8.40 15.83
C HIS A 337 6.43 -9.44 14.81
N LEU A 338 6.19 -9.13 13.54
CA LEU A 338 6.60 -9.92 12.38
C LEU A 338 7.88 -9.32 11.80
N SER A 339 8.83 -10.15 11.44
CA SER A 339 9.98 -9.76 10.63
C SER A 339 10.37 -10.85 9.64
N CYS A 340 11.04 -10.48 8.56
CA CYS A 340 11.66 -11.42 7.65
C CYS A 340 12.84 -10.78 6.93
N ASP A 341 13.80 -11.60 6.55
CA ASP A 341 15.05 -11.12 5.95
C ASP A 341 14.80 -10.70 4.48
N LYS A 342 13.95 -11.44 3.75
CA LYS A 342 13.64 -11.15 2.35
C LYS A 342 12.26 -11.67 1.94
N ILE A 343 11.56 -10.90 1.11
CA ILE A 343 10.33 -11.31 0.41
C ILE A 343 10.54 -11.10 -1.09
N MET A 344 10.23 -12.13 -1.87
CA MET A 344 10.13 -12.06 -3.32
C MET A 344 8.75 -12.56 -3.74
N ALA A 345 8.02 -11.81 -4.55
CA ALA A 345 6.68 -12.21 -4.98
C ALA A 345 6.25 -11.47 -6.25
N ARG A 346 5.19 -11.97 -6.88
CA ARG A 346 4.33 -11.15 -7.73
C ARG A 346 3.25 -10.54 -6.87
N LEU A 347 3.01 -9.24 -7.03
CA LEU A 347 2.00 -8.52 -6.25
C LEU A 347 0.96 -7.92 -7.20
N LYS A 348 -0.30 -8.07 -6.85
CA LYS A 348 -1.41 -7.37 -7.49
C LYS A 348 -2.29 -6.75 -6.43
N LEU A 349 -2.53 -5.44 -6.53
CA LEU A 349 -3.45 -4.72 -5.67
C LEU A 349 -4.58 -4.18 -6.53
N GLN A 350 -5.81 -4.50 -6.16
CA GLN A 350 -7.00 -3.93 -6.77
C GLN A 350 -7.75 -3.14 -5.72
N LEU A 351 -8.08 -1.90 -6.06
CA LEU A 351 -8.92 -1.01 -5.28
C LEU A 351 -10.24 -0.85 -6.03
N PHE A 352 -11.34 -1.05 -5.34
CA PHE A 352 -12.68 -0.92 -5.89
C PHE A 352 -13.40 0.20 -5.15
N ALA A 353 -13.83 1.21 -5.89
CA ALA A 353 -14.68 2.27 -5.38
C ALA A 353 -16.15 1.84 -5.57
N GLY A 354 -16.82 1.54 -4.45
CA GLY A 354 -18.25 1.24 -4.41
C GLY A 354 -18.88 1.83 -3.16
N ASP A 355 -20.17 2.13 -3.22
CA ASP A 355 -20.96 2.51 -2.05
C ASP A 355 -21.36 1.25 -1.26
N PRO A 356 -21.28 1.23 0.09
CA PRO A 356 -20.97 2.34 0.98
C PRO A 356 -19.48 2.50 1.36
N GLN A 357 -18.57 1.63 0.87
CA GLN A 357 -17.15 1.67 1.25
C GLN A 357 -16.24 1.07 0.18
N MET A 358 -15.07 1.68 -0.03
CA MET A 358 -14.00 1.12 -0.84
C MET A 358 -13.57 -0.27 -0.35
N ARG A 359 -13.23 -1.14 -1.29
CA ARG A 359 -12.72 -2.49 -1.02
C ARG A 359 -11.37 -2.66 -1.68
N PHE A 360 -10.57 -3.54 -1.11
CA PHE A 360 -9.31 -3.93 -1.73
C PHE A 360 -9.19 -5.44 -1.84
N VAL A 361 -8.42 -5.86 -2.84
CA VAL A 361 -7.90 -7.23 -2.98
C VAL A 361 -6.40 -7.11 -3.22
N LEU A 362 -5.62 -7.62 -2.29
CA LEU A 362 -4.17 -7.75 -2.40
C LEU A 362 -3.84 -9.22 -2.66
N GLU A 363 -3.27 -9.51 -3.81
CA GLU A 363 -2.82 -10.85 -4.19
C GLU A 363 -1.29 -10.93 -4.18
N LEU A 364 -0.78 -12.01 -3.60
CA LEU A 364 0.62 -12.40 -3.68
C LEU A 364 0.68 -13.75 -4.40
N GLN A 365 1.31 -13.75 -5.57
CA GLN A 365 1.47 -14.96 -6.39
C GLN A 365 2.92 -15.43 -6.32
N ASN A 366 3.10 -16.75 -6.10
CA ASN A 366 4.40 -17.43 -6.06
C ASN A 366 5.42 -16.70 -5.16
N GLY A 367 4.99 -16.37 -3.94
CA GLY A 367 5.79 -15.68 -2.94
C GLY A 367 6.81 -16.60 -2.28
N THR A 368 8.01 -16.07 -2.02
CA THR A 368 9.02 -16.68 -1.16
C THR A 368 9.39 -15.68 -0.07
N VAL A 369 9.39 -16.16 1.18
CA VAL A 369 9.80 -15.39 2.36
C VAL A 369 10.98 -16.12 3.00
N ALA A 370 12.10 -15.42 3.17
CA ALA A 370 13.29 -15.93 3.84
C ALA A 370 13.34 -15.44 5.28
N GLY A 371 13.67 -16.34 6.21
CA GLY A 371 13.83 -16.03 7.62
C GLY A 371 12.60 -15.39 8.29
N PRO A 372 11.34 -15.82 8.04
CA PRO A 372 10.20 -15.24 8.74
C PRO A 372 10.30 -15.51 10.25
N ARG A 373 10.09 -14.48 11.06
CA ARG A 373 10.09 -14.51 12.52
C ARG A 373 8.84 -13.81 13.04
N LEU A 374 8.24 -14.40 14.06
CA LEU A 374 7.03 -13.96 14.73
C LEU A 374 7.31 -13.94 16.22
N ASN A 375 7.27 -12.75 16.82
CA ASN A 375 7.41 -12.58 18.26
C ASN A 375 6.04 -12.24 18.86
N LEU A 376 5.59 -13.11 19.76
CA LEU A 376 4.31 -13.04 20.46
C LEU A 376 4.54 -12.51 21.88
N ARG A 377 5.06 -11.30 22.00
CA ARG A 377 5.17 -10.62 23.31
C ARG A 377 3.96 -9.72 23.49
N ARG A 378 3.00 -10.13 24.30
CA ARG A 378 2.08 -9.16 24.91
C ARG A 378 2.86 -8.38 25.98
N PRO A 379 2.74 -7.04 26.03
CA PRO A 379 3.27 -6.25 27.14
C PRO A 379 2.62 -6.63 28.47
#